data_AF-N9NEK5-F1
#
_entry.id   AF-N9NEK5-F1
#
_cell.length_a   1.000
_cell.length_b   1.000
_cell.length_c   1.000
_cell.angle_alpha   90.00
_cell.angle_beta   90.00
_cell.angle_gamma   90.00
#
_symmetry.space_group_name_H-M   'P 1'
#
loop_
_entity.id
_entity.type
_entity.pdbx_description
1 polymer ?
#
loop_
_entity_poly.entity_id
_entity_poly.type
_entity_poly.pdbx_seq_one_letter_code
_entity_poly.pdbx_strand_id
1 'polypeptide(L)'
;MKKLAFIIILVLTAMPYAQAASDEGKNPDTTRLCEGKGPHVKLTVKIEGHTIKGSCQIGFKPAQVNALDYEAIRAPAVQNACKSKARGSTLVMNVNGEQIPGKCDLVFKSNHF
;
A
#
# COMPACT_ATOMS: atom_id res chain seq x y z
N MET A 1 -42.22 -56.71 14.97
CA MET A 1 -42.04 -55.51 15.82
C MET A 1 -40.68 -54.90 15.53
N LYS A 2 -40.68 -53.61 15.17
CA LYS A 2 -39.54 -52.76 14.74
C LYS A 2 -38.34 -52.85 15.69
N LYS A 3 -37.12 -52.98 15.16
CA LYS A 3 -35.91 -52.48 15.83
C LYS A 3 -35.01 -51.79 14.81
N LEU A 4 -34.78 -50.51 15.09
CA LEU A 4 -34.24 -49.48 14.24
C LEU A 4 -32.73 -49.67 13.98
N ALA A 5 -32.34 -49.48 12.73
CA ALA A 5 -30.96 -49.25 12.34
C ALA A 5 -30.49 -47.90 12.89
N PHE A 6 -29.37 -47.89 13.62
CA PHE A 6 -28.66 -46.68 14.00
C PHE A 6 -27.36 -46.61 13.17
N ILE A 7 -27.37 -45.77 12.14
CA ILE A 7 -26.19 -45.41 11.37
C ILE A 7 -25.54 -44.23 12.09
N ILE A 8 -24.37 -44.44 12.69
CA ILE A 8 -23.56 -43.39 13.32
C ILE A 8 -22.77 -42.71 12.21
N ILE A 9 -23.24 -41.55 11.75
CA ILE A 9 -22.49 -40.69 10.82
C ILE A 9 -21.49 -39.88 11.65
N LEU A 10 -20.23 -40.29 11.60
CA LEU A 10 -19.11 -39.62 12.26
C LEU A 10 -18.66 -38.46 11.36
N VAL A 11 -19.27 -37.28 11.55
CA VAL A 11 -18.90 -36.06 10.82
C VAL A 11 -17.62 -35.49 11.44
N LEU A 12 -16.49 -35.78 10.82
CA LEU A 12 -15.21 -35.11 11.09
C LEU A 12 -15.29 -33.68 10.54
N THR A 13 -15.65 -32.72 11.41
CA THR A 13 -15.50 -31.30 11.11
C THR A 13 -14.03 -30.94 11.20
N ALA A 14 -13.31 -30.98 10.07
CA ALA A 14 -12.00 -30.36 9.95
C ALA A 14 -12.17 -28.85 10.15
N MET A 15 -11.74 -28.35 11.31
CA MET A 15 -11.63 -26.91 11.54
C MET A 15 -10.53 -26.39 10.60
N PRO A 16 -10.82 -25.42 9.71
CA PRO A 16 -9.75 -24.73 9.02
C PRO A 16 -9.00 -23.93 10.09
N TYR A 17 -7.77 -24.34 10.39
CA TYR A 17 -6.82 -23.49 11.08
C TYR A 17 -6.62 -22.26 10.20
N ALA A 18 -7.34 -21.19 10.51
CA ALA A 18 -7.05 -19.86 10.00
C ALA A 18 -5.67 -19.51 10.56
N GLN A 19 -4.65 -19.76 9.75
CA GLN A 19 -3.33 -19.21 9.96
C GLN A 19 -3.52 -17.70 9.80
N ALA A 20 -3.61 -16.99 10.93
CA ALA A 20 -3.38 -15.55 10.92
C ALA A 20 -1.93 -15.37 10.50
N ALA A 21 -1.72 -15.21 9.19
CA ALA A 21 -0.45 -14.81 8.64
C ALA A 21 -0.08 -13.52 9.38
N SER A 22 1.02 -13.58 10.11
CA SER A 22 1.61 -12.44 10.79
C SER A 22 1.86 -11.36 9.74
N ASP A 23 1.01 -10.33 9.73
CA ASP A 23 1.19 -9.13 8.91
C ASP A 23 2.42 -8.37 9.45
N GLU A 24 3.59 -8.70 8.92
CA GLU A 24 4.76 -7.80 9.00
C GLU A 24 4.40 -6.52 8.24
N GLY A 25 3.91 -5.52 8.99
CA GLY A 25 3.88 -4.07 8.68
C GLY A 25 4.02 -3.68 7.21
N LYS A 26 3.16 -4.20 6.34
CA LYS A 26 3.26 -3.97 4.90
C LYS A 26 2.64 -2.61 4.60
N ASN A 27 3.49 -1.67 4.22
CA ASN A 27 3.03 -0.35 3.81
C ASN A 27 1.93 -0.49 2.74
N PRO A 28 0.72 0.07 2.96
CA PRO A 28 -0.37 -0.05 2.01
C PRO A 28 0.06 0.51 0.65
N ASP A 29 -0.03 -0.32 -0.39
CA ASP A 29 0.38 0.07 -1.74
C ASP A 29 -0.57 1.13 -2.28
N THR A 30 -0.17 2.39 -2.15
CA THR A 30 -0.90 3.56 -2.65
C THR A 30 -0.42 4.02 -4.03
N THR A 31 0.55 3.31 -4.62
CA THR A 31 1.29 3.69 -5.83
C THR A 31 0.39 3.85 -7.06
N ARG A 32 -0.77 3.17 -7.03
CA ARG A 32 -1.75 3.14 -8.12
C ARG A 32 -2.94 4.09 -7.92
N LEU A 33 -3.12 4.68 -6.75
CA LEU A 33 -4.29 5.52 -6.44
C LEU A 33 -4.44 6.72 -7.37
N CYS A 34 -3.34 7.21 -7.92
CA CYS A 34 -3.31 8.38 -8.81
C CYS A 34 -3.08 8.03 -10.29
N GLU A 35 -3.07 6.74 -10.66
CA GLU A 35 -2.97 6.33 -12.06
C GLU A 35 -4.18 6.80 -12.86
N GLY A 36 -3.93 7.38 -14.03
CA GLY A 36 -4.97 7.96 -14.89
C GLY A 36 -5.65 9.23 -14.35
N LYS A 37 -5.25 9.74 -13.17
CA LYS A 37 -5.82 10.95 -12.58
C LYS A 37 -5.02 12.20 -12.95
N GLY A 38 -5.66 13.36 -12.81
CA GLY A 38 -5.00 14.66 -12.91
C GLY A 38 -4.33 15.09 -11.59
N PRO A 39 -3.46 16.12 -11.63
CA PRO A 39 -2.93 16.72 -10.42
C PRO A 39 -4.05 17.34 -9.57
N HIS A 40 -3.85 17.37 -8.25
CA HIS A 40 -4.74 17.91 -7.22
C HIS A 40 -6.12 17.23 -7.08
N VAL A 41 -6.37 16.12 -7.78
CA VAL A 41 -7.58 15.32 -7.57
C VAL A 41 -7.62 14.83 -6.12
N LYS A 42 -8.67 15.21 -5.40
CA LYS A 42 -8.91 14.78 -4.02
C LYS A 42 -9.39 13.34 -3.99
N LEU A 43 -8.82 12.53 -3.11
CA LEU A 43 -9.21 11.13 -2.92
C LEU A 43 -9.52 10.88 -1.44
N THR A 44 -10.51 10.02 -1.22
CA THR A 44 -10.80 9.43 0.08
C THR A 44 -10.64 7.93 -0.10
N VAL A 45 -9.68 7.33 0.60
CA VAL A 45 -9.34 5.91 0.47
C VAL A 45 -9.47 5.22 1.80
N LYS A 46 -9.90 3.96 1.78
CA LYS A 46 -9.98 3.12 2.98
C LYS A 46 -8.80 2.17 2.98
N ILE A 47 -7.92 2.32 3.96
CA ILE A 47 -6.69 1.56 4.13
C ILE A 47 -6.75 0.95 5.52
N GLU A 48 -6.69 -0.39 5.61
CA GLU A 48 -6.70 -1.12 6.89
C GLU A 48 -7.86 -0.71 7.84
N GLY A 49 -9.04 -0.44 7.27
CA GLY A 49 -10.21 0.01 8.04
C GLY A 49 -10.25 1.52 8.32
N HIS A 50 -9.16 2.25 8.12
CA HIS A 50 -9.07 3.69 8.30
C HIS A 50 -9.40 4.45 7.03
N THR A 51 -10.21 5.51 7.16
CA THR A 51 -10.52 6.42 6.05
C THR A 51 -9.47 7.54 6.00
N ILE A 52 -8.68 7.55 4.93
CA ILE A 52 -7.62 8.53 4.71
C ILE A 52 -8.03 9.48 3.59
N LYS A 53 -8.00 10.78 3.87
CA LYS A 53 -8.20 11.83 2.87
C LYS A 53 -6.86 12.33 2.37
N GLY A 54 -6.79 12.62 1.08
CA GLY A 54 -5.59 13.13 0.44
C GLY A 54 -5.84 13.67 -0.94
N SER A 55 -4.77 13.89 -1.69
CA SER A 55 -4.83 14.34 -3.07
C SER A 55 -3.69 13.77 -3.90
N CYS A 56 -3.90 13.65 -5.21
CA CYS A 56 -2.85 13.32 -6.14
C CYS A 56 -1.94 14.53 -6.37
N GLN A 57 -0.67 14.41 -6.01
CA GLN A 57 0.31 15.48 -6.19
C GLN A 57 1.56 14.93 -6.85
N ILE A 58 2.34 15.80 -7.50
CA ILE A 58 3.64 15.41 -8.03
C ILE A 58 4.54 15.04 -6.84
N GLY A 59 5.10 13.83 -6.89
CA GLY A 59 6.02 13.31 -5.89
C GLY A 59 6.89 12.20 -6.47
N PHE A 60 7.83 11.72 -5.67
CA PHE A 60 8.69 10.62 -6.07
C PHE A 60 7.92 9.31 -6.07
N LYS A 61 7.86 8.65 -7.22
CA LYS A 61 7.32 7.30 -7.42
C LYS A 61 8.51 6.35 -7.66
N PRO A 62 8.84 5.46 -6.72
CA PRO A 62 9.92 4.48 -6.91
C PRO A 62 9.57 3.53 -8.06
N ALA A 63 10.60 2.99 -8.72
CA ALA A 63 10.41 2.02 -9.79
C ALA A 63 9.87 0.67 -9.27
N GLN A 64 10.25 0.30 -8.04
CA GLN A 64 9.77 -0.91 -7.36
C GLN A 64 8.75 -0.54 -6.28
N VAL A 65 7.70 -1.36 -6.17
CA VAL A 65 6.70 -1.24 -5.10
C VAL A 65 7.37 -1.56 -3.76
N ASN A 66 7.06 -0.82 -2.71
CA ASN A 66 7.63 -0.97 -1.37
C ASN A 66 9.15 -0.73 -1.27
N ALA A 67 9.78 -0.07 -2.24
CA ALA A 67 11.18 0.32 -2.14
C ALA A 67 11.46 1.34 -1.02
N LEU A 68 10.41 1.97 -0.49
CA LEU A 68 10.50 2.92 0.61
C LEU A 68 9.66 2.41 1.79
N ASP A 69 10.27 2.36 2.96
CA ASP A 69 9.55 2.17 4.21
C ASP A 69 8.77 3.44 4.62
N TYR A 70 8.02 3.33 5.72
CA TYR A 70 7.16 4.42 6.21
C TYR A 70 7.94 5.63 6.74
N GLU A 71 9.16 5.46 7.22
CA GLU A 71 10.01 6.57 7.67
C GLU A 71 10.61 7.30 6.48
N ALA A 72 11.13 6.55 5.50
CA ALA A 72 11.68 7.06 4.26
C ALA A 72 10.66 7.89 3.47
N ILE A 73 9.41 7.44 3.38
CA ILE A 73 8.34 8.22 2.71
C ILE A 73 8.12 9.57 3.39
N ARG A 74 8.22 9.63 4.73
CA ARG A 74 8.04 10.87 5.49
C ARG A 74 9.27 11.76 5.53
N ALA A 75 10.44 11.22 5.13
CA ALA A 75 11.67 11.98 5.10
C ALA A 75 11.55 13.20 4.17
N PRO A 76 12.01 14.40 4.60
CA PRO A 76 11.95 15.61 3.78
C PRO A 76 12.65 15.46 2.43
N ALA A 77 13.70 14.64 2.34
CA ALA A 77 14.41 14.38 1.09
C ALA A 77 13.50 13.72 0.05
N VAL A 78 12.72 12.71 0.43
CA VAL A 78 11.76 12.02 -0.46
C VAL A 78 10.56 12.90 -0.76
N GLN A 79 10.02 13.59 0.24
CA GLN A 79 8.88 14.50 0.05
C GLN A 79 9.17 15.65 -0.90
N ASN A 80 10.41 16.15 -0.90
CA ASN A 80 10.87 17.27 -1.73
C ASN A 80 11.63 16.83 -2.99
N ALA A 81 11.87 15.54 -3.20
CA ALA A 81 12.66 15.02 -4.31
C ALA A 81 12.21 15.53 -5.69
N CYS A 82 10.89 15.73 -5.84
CA CYS A 82 10.25 16.20 -7.06
C CYS A 82 9.87 17.68 -7.04
N LYS A 83 10.29 18.44 -6.03
CA LYS A 83 10.07 19.89 -5.98
C LYS A 83 10.80 20.54 -7.16
N SER A 84 10.08 21.36 -7.92
CA SER A 84 10.57 22.01 -9.14
C SER A 84 11.03 21.06 -10.26
N LYS A 85 10.62 19.78 -10.21
CA LYS A 85 10.85 18.83 -11.30
C LYS A 85 9.57 18.62 -12.09
N ALA A 86 9.71 18.41 -13.40
CA ALA A 86 8.58 18.09 -14.25
C ALA A 86 8.08 16.66 -13.99
N ARG A 87 6.79 16.43 -14.25
CA ARG A 87 6.26 15.06 -14.29
C ARG A 87 6.99 14.26 -15.38
N GLY A 88 7.40 13.04 -15.06
CA GLY A 88 8.17 12.15 -15.91
C GLY A 88 9.69 12.23 -15.71
N SER A 89 10.22 13.24 -15.00
CA SER A 89 11.64 13.32 -14.69
C SER A 89 12.10 12.09 -13.90
N THR A 90 13.12 11.38 -14.40
CA THR A 90 13.76 10.26 -13.69
C THR A 90 14.73 10.77 -12.63
N LEU A 91 14.81 10.08 -11.49
CA LEU A 91 15.76 10.37 -10.43
C LEU A 91 16.14 9.11 -9.65
N VAL A 92 17.28 9.17 -8.97
CA VAL A 92 17.72 8.15 -8.02
C VAL A 92 17.85 8.83 -6.66
N MET A 93 17.15 8.29 -5.66
CA MET A 93 17.21 8.77 -4.28
C MET A 93 18.21 7.92 -3.50
N ASN A 94 19.02 8.55 -2.64
CA ASN A 94 19.75 7.82 -1.62
C ASN A 94 18.93 7.84 -0.33
N VAL A 95 18.51 6.66 0.13
CA VAL A 95 17.73 6.47 1.36
C VAL A 95 18.43 5.38 2.16
N ASN A 96 18.86 5.68 3.39
CA ASN A 96 19.54 4.73 4.26
C ASN A 96 20.79 4.06 3.64
N GLY A 97 21.47 4.75 2.72
CA GLY A 97 22.64 4.20 2.00
C GLY A 97 22.28 3.38 0.75
N GLU A 98 20.99 3.18 0.48
CA GLU A 98 20.50 2.48 -0.70
C GLU A 98 20.11 3.46 -1.81
N GLN A 99 20.46 3.09 -3.06
CA GLN A 99 20.08 3.85 -4.25
C GLN A 99 18.74 3.35 -4.79
N ILE A 100 17.71 4.17 -4.64
CA ILE A 100 16.34 3.86 -5.07
C ILE A 100 16.04 4.61 -6.37
N PRO A 101 16.00 3.93 -7.53
CA PRO A 101 15.60 4.55 -8.78
C PRO A 101 14.09 4.78 -8.82
N GLY A 102 13.69 5.86 -9.49
CA GLY A 102 12.29 6.18 -9.71
C GLY A 102 12.10 7.39 -10.61
N LYS A 103 10.92 8.00 -10.51
CA LYS A 103 10.54 9.17 -11.31
C LYS A 103 9.61 10.10 -10.54
N CYS A 104 9.50 11.33 -11.00
CA CYS A 104 8.46 12.25 -10.56
C CYS A 104 7.15 11.93 -11.29
N ASP A 105 6.14 11.50 -10.54
CA ASP A 105 4.81 11.21 -11.08
C ASP A 105 3.74 11.62 -10.06
N LEU A 106 2.47 11.41 -10.39
CA LEU A 106 1.38 11.61 -9.44
C LEU A 106 1.37 10.49 -8.41
N VAL A 107 1.50 10.87 -7.14
CA VAL A 107 1.41 10.00 -5.97
C VAL A 107 0.30 10.52 -5.05
N PHE A 108 -0.30 9.61 -4.29
CA PHE A 108 -1.27 10.01 -3.28
C PHE A 108 -0.55 10.61 -2.07
N LYS A 109 -0.82 11.87 -1.76
CA LYS A 109 -0.39 12.52 -0.53
C LYS A 109 -1.57 12.67 0.41
N SER A 110 -1.51 12.06 1.59
CA SER A 110 -2.52 12.26 2.63
C SER A 110 -2.46 13.69 3.17
N ASN A 111 -3.61 14.22 3.60
CA ASN A 111 -3.70 15.55 4.20
C ASN A 111 -3.07 15.63 5.61
N HIS A 112 -2.72 14.49 6.21
CA HIS A 112 -2.15 14.43 7.56
C HIS A 112 -0.61 14.54 7.59
N PHE A 113 0.02 14.89 6.47
CA PHE A 113 1.47 15.10 6.35
C PHE A 113 1.80 16.48 5.80
#